data_AF-A0A0F9CVT7-F1
#
_entry.id   AF-A0A0F9CVT7-F1
#
_cell.length_a   1.000
_cell.length_b   1.000
_cell.length_c   1.000
_cell.angle_alpha   90.00
_cell.angle_beta   90.00
_cell.angle_gamma   90.00
#
_symmetry.space_group_name_H-M   'P 1'
#
loop_
_entity.id
_entity.type
_entity.pdbx_description
1 polymer ?
#
loop_
_entity_poly.entity_id
_entity_poly.type
_entity_poly.pdbx_seq_one_letter_code
_entity_poly.pdbx_strand_id
1 'polypeptide(L)'
;MSGFGFRRDIANSRLDIEVAGSDVLRATTTALTIPAAVTSGLTVVAGGLTIDADGVTVTAGGIYAAGRIGETLTVVDDNSQNMTLAAADIVAGINVHTSATGPGTVTVDTAANIIAGVPLTTNGQCIVSYYINDGDQTVTFAVAAGTTIADTGNTVLINESAVLLWRRVSGSAVVLYIVSS
;
A
#
# COMPACT_ATOMS: atom_id res chain seq x y z
N MET A 1 43.46 12.55 20.26
CA MET A 1 42.31 12.09 21.05
C MET A 1 41.09 12.16 20.16
N SER A 2 40.51 11.03 19.77
CA SER A 2 39.25 11.03 19.01
C SER A 2 38.10 11.22 20.01
N GLY A 3 37.85 12.48 20.36
CA GLY A 3 36.84 12.86 21.35
C GLY A 3 35.42 12.89 20.78
N PHE A 4 34.45 13.04 21.67
CA PHE A 4 33.08 13.42 21.30
C PHE A 4 33.06 14.91 20.95
N GLY A 5 32.31 15.30 19.92
CA GLY A 5 32.25 16.68 19.45
C GLY A 5 30.86 17.08 18.94
N PHE A 6 30.52 18.35 19.15
CA PHE A 6 29.38 19.00 18.49
C PHE A 6 29.94 20.14 17.65
N ARG A 7 29.61 20.18 16.36
CA ARG A 7 30.01 21.27 15.46
C ARG A 7 28.78 21.99 14.95
N ARG A 8 28.66 23.27 15.33
CA ARG A 8 27.64 24.17 14.78
C ARG A 8 28.24 24.93 13.60
N ASP A 9 27.68 24.69 12.41
CA ASP A 9 28.04 25.39 11.18
C ASP A 9 26.91 26.36 10.83
N ILE A 10 27.13 27.63 11.18
CA ILE A 10 26.13 28.70 11.02
C ILE A 10 25.93 29.04 9.54
N ALA A 11 27.00 28.99 8.74
CA ALA A 11 26.93 29.35 7.33
C ALA A 11 26.03 28.39 6.54
N ASN A 12 26.02 27.12 6.94
CA ASN A 12 25.25 26.07 6.28
C ASN A 12 24.01 25.62 7.08
N SER A 13 23.63 26.35 8.14
CA SER A 13 22.51 26.00 9.04
C SER A 13 22.52 24.53 9.48
N ARG A 14 23.70 24.06 9.92
CA ARG A 14 23.96 22.65 10.19
C ARG A 14 24.49 22.40 11.59
N LEU A 15 24.03 21.32 12.21
CA LEU A 15 24.60 20.76 13.44
C LEU A 15 25.10 19.34 13.17
N ASP A 16 26.40 19.12 13.39
CA ASP A 16 27.03 17.81 13.31
C ASP A 16 27.35 17.30 14.72
N ILE A 17 27.03 16.04 14.99
CA ILE A 17 27.49 15.31 16.18
C ILE A 17 28.53 14.30 15.71
N GLU A 18 29.70 14.32 16.33
CA GLU A 18 30.85 13.52 15.95
C GLU A 18 31.27 12.61 17.10
N VAL A 19 31.54 11.34 16.79
CA VAL A 19 32.09 10.35 17.72
C VAL A 19 33.31 9.73 17.08
N ALA A 20 34.42 9.76 17.81
CA ALA A 20 35.68 9.13 17.39
C ALA A 20 36.17 9.54 15.98
N GLY A 21 35.96 10.79 15.57
CA GLY A 21 36.41 11.27 14.25
C GLY A 21 35.39 11.09 13.12
N SER A 22 34.20 10.55 13.41
CA SER A 22 33.15 10.27 12.42
C SER A 22 31.84 10.96 12.80
N ASP A 23 31.17 11.58 11.83
CA ASP A 23 29.84 12.14 12.05
C ASP A 23 28.84 11.00 12.28
N VAL A 24 28.07 11.09 13.35
CA VAL A 24 27.02 10.11 13.72
C VAL A 24 25.61 10.64 13.50
N LEU A 25 25.46 11.97 13.43
CA LEU A 25 24.20 12.64 13.16
C LEU A 25 24.49 14.00 12.50
N ARG A 26 23.73 14.32 11.44
CA ARG A 26 23.76 15.64 10.82
C ARG A 26 22.34 16.18 10.69
N ALA A 27 22.09 17.34 11.26
CA ALA A 27 20.81 18.04 11.14
C ALA A 27 20.96 19.30 10.29
N THR A 28 20.04 19.50 9.35
CA THR A 28 19.88 20.70 8.53
C THR A 28 18.45 21.23 8.70
N THR A 29 18.10 22.35 8.06
CA THR A 29 16.74 22.89 8.07
C THR A 29 15.71 22.00 7.37
N THR A 30 16.14 21.05 6.53
CA THR A 30 15.24 20.22 5.71
C THR A 30 15.43 18.72 5.91
N ALA A 31 16.47 18.29 6.62
CA ALA A 31 16.77 16.88 6.78
C ALA A 31 17.53 16.58 8.08
N LEU A 32 17.21 15.44 8.68
CA LEU A 32 18.04 14.75 9.64
C LEU A 32 18.68 13.53 8.95
N THR A 33 20.00 13.49 8.89
CA THR A 33 20.75 12.43 8.21
C THR A 33 21.57 11.63 9.21
N ILE A 34 21.44 10.31 9.13
CA ILE A 34 22.33 9.35 9.77
C ILE A 34 23.34 8.90 8.71
N PRO A 35 24.64 9.22 8.86
CA PRO A 35 25.64 8.88 7.85
C PRO A 35 25.77 7.36 7.66
N ALA A 36 26.11 6.93 6.43
CA ALA A 36 26.24 5.51 6.08
C ALA A 36 27.32 4.74 6.88
N ALA A 37 28.23 5.45 7.55
CA ALA A 37 29.19 4.87 8.49
C ALA A 37 28.52 4.30 9.75
N VAL A 38 27.28 4.72 10.06
CA VAL A 38 26.44 4.13 11.10
C VAL A 38 25.76 2.88 10.53
N THR A 39 26.44 1.75 10.64
CA THR A 39 26.00 0.47 10.06
C THR A 39 24.97 -0.28 10.93
N SER A 40 24.68 0.22 12.13
CA SER A 40 23.63 -0.25 13.05
C SER A 40 23.27 0.86 14.04
N GLY A 41 22.07 0.82 14.63
CA GLY A 41 21.84 1.51 15.91
C GLY A 41 21.08 2.84 15.91
N LEU A 42 20.23 3.15 14.92
CA LEU A 42 19.12 4.07 15.24
C LEU A 42 18.12 3.31 16.10
N THR A 43 18.12 3.59 17.40
CA THR A 43 17.14 3.05 18.35
C THR A 43 16.41 4.20 19.02
N VAL A 44 15.09 4.28 18.83
CA VAL A 44 14.23 5.17 19.60
C VAL A 44 13.82 4.40 20.86
N VAL A 45 14.51 4.68 21.96
CA VAL A 45 14.39 3.91 23.22
C VAL A 45 13.07 4.18 23.94
N ALA A 46 12.44 5.34 23.71
CA ALA A 46 11.15 5.72 24.28
C ALA A 46 10.41 6.72 23.38
N GLY A 47 9.07 6.78 23.50
CA GLY A 47 8.24 7.80 22.85
C GLY A 47 7.72 7.47 21.45
N GLY A 48 8.15 6.34 20.86
CA GLY A 48 7.79 5.98 19.48
C GLY A 48 8.40 6.93 18.44
N LEU A 49 8.32 6.54 17.16
CA LEU A 49 8.65 7.41 16.04
C LEU A 49 7.35 7.83 15.37
N THR A 50 7.08 9.14 15.31
CA THR A 50 5.96 9.69 14.56
C THR A 50 6.50 10.33 13.28
N ILE A 51 5.89 10.00 12.14
CA ILE A 51 6.21 10.54 10.82
C ILE A 51 4.92 11.14 10.26
N ASP A 52 4.82 12.46 10.26
CA ASP A 52 3.57 13.19 9.97
C ASP A 52 3.33 13.46 8.47
N ALA A 53 4.31 13.20 7.60
CA ALA A 53 4.21 13.42 6.15
C ALA A 53 5.05 12.41 5.34
N ASP A 54 4.66 12.18 4.08
CA ASP A 54 5.37 11.41 3.04
C ASP A 54 5.71 9.92 3.33
N GLY A 55 5.22 9.39 4.45
CA GLY A 55 5.28 7.97 4.79
C GLY A 55 6.69 7.44 5.06
N VAL A 56 6.84 6.11 5.01
CA VAL A 56 8.12 5.42 5.24
C VAL A 56 8.51 4.65 3.98
N THR A 57 9.66 4.97 3.40
CA THR A 57 10.26 4.17 2.33
C THR A 57 11.27 3.17 2.92
N VAL A 58 11.00 1.87 2.76
CA VAL A 58 11.92 0.80 3.12
C VAL A 58 12.47 0.18 1.84
N THR A 59 13.74 0.45 1.51
CA THR A 59 14.36 -0.01 0.26
C THR A 59 14.75 -1.48 0.28
N ALA A 60 14.91 -2.08 1.46
CA ALA A 60 15.19 -3.50 1.64
C ALA A 60 14.71 -3.97 3.04
N GLY A 61 14.28 -5.23 3.14
CA GLY A 61 13.77 -5.80 4.39
C GLY A 61 12.26 -5.59 4.56
N GLY A 62 11.81 -5.34 5.80
CA GLY A 62 10.40 -5.14 6.11
C GLY A 62 10.17 -4.45 7.46
N ILE A 63 8.92 -4.14 7.74
CA ILE A 63 8.50 -3.58 9.03
C ILE A 63 8.17 -4.74 9.97
N TYR A 64 8.91 -4.85 11.07
CA TYR A 64 8.57 -5.75 12.16
C TYR A 64 7.79 -4.98 13.23
N ALA A 65 6.49 -5.21 13.31
CA ALA A 65 5.62 -4.62 14.32
C ALA A 65 5.32 -5.66 15.41
N ALA A 66 5.31 -5.23 16.68
CA ALA A 66 4.94 -6.11 17.80
C ALA A 66 3.44 -6.50 17.76
N GLY A 67 2.62 -5.77 17.01
CA GLY A 67 1.20 -6.03 16.79
C GLY A 67 0.84 -5.97 15.31
N ARG A 68 -0.46 -5.95 15.02
CA ARG A 68 -0.96 -5.80 13.65
C ARG A 68 -0.63 -4.42 13.10
N ILE A 69 -0.22 -4.39 11.83
CA ILE A 69 -0.17 -3.14 11.07
C ILE A 69 -1.61 -2.77 10.74
N GLY A 70 -2.03 -1.57 11.16
CA GLY A 70 -3.31 -0.99 10.80
C GLY A 70 -3.19 -0.28 9.46
N GLU A 71 -4.19 -0.46 8.61
CA GLU A 71 -4.33 0.24 7.34
C GLU A 71 -5.58 1.11 7.41
N THR A 72 -5.49 2.37 6.96
CA THR A 72 -6.65 3.24 6.84
C THR A 72 -7.22 3.09 5.44
N LEU A 73 -8.42 2.51 5.36
CA LEU A 73 -9.15 2.28 4.12
C LEU A 73 -10.30 3.28 3.98
N THR A 74 -10.65 3.61 2.74
CA THR A 74 -11.82 4.42 2.39
C THR A 74 -12.87 3.54 1.74
N VAL A 75 -14.11 3.68 2.19
CA VAL A 75 -15.25 2.97 1.61
C VAL A 75 -15.71 3.65 0.34
N VAL A 76 -15.78 2.88 -0.74
CA VAL A 76 -16.49 3.22 -1.97
C VAL A 76 -17.75 2.35 -2.02
N ASP A 77 -18.91 2.98 -2.13
CA ASP A 77 -20.22 2.33 -2.24
C ASP A 77 -20.76 2.55 -3.66
N ASP A 78 -21.10 1.46 -4.34
CA ASP A 78 -21.75 1.48 -5.66
C ASP A 78 -23.06 0.68 -5.62
N ASN A 79 -24.16 1.33 -6.00
CA ASN A 79 -25.50 0.75 -6.06
C ASN A 79 -25.91 0.34 -7.50
N SER A 80 -25.02 0.51 -8.47
CA SER A 80 -25.27 0.15 -9.86
C SER A 80 -25.33 -1.37 -10.01
N GLN A 81 -26.33 -1.92 -10.72
CA GLN A 81 -26.43 -3.36 -10.99
C GLN A 81 -25.12 -3.97 -11.54
N ASN A 82 -24.44 -3.20 -12.40
CA ASN A 82 -23.13 -3.55 -12.90
C ASN A 82 -22.19 -2.41 -12.56
N MET A 83 -21.08 -2.74 -11.88
CA MET A 83 -20.04 -1.78 -11.54
C MET A 83 -18.73 -2.13 -12.24
N THR A 84 -17.83 -1.16 -12.29
CA THR A 84 -16.43 -1.39 -12.63
C THR A 84 -15.60 -1.16 -11.38
N LEU A 85 -14.76 -2.12 -10.98
CA LEU A 85 -13.73 -1.90 -9.96
C LEU A 85 -12.58 -1.12 -10.60
N ALA A 86 -12.66 0.20 -10.54
CA ALA A 86 -11.64 1.09 -11.09
C ALA A 86 -10.35 1.04 -10.27
N ALA A 87 -9.24 1.51 -10.84
CA ALA A 87 -7.98 1.62 -10.10
C ALA A 87 -8.12 2.43 -8.79
N ALA A 88 -8.94 3.49 -8.78
CA ALA A 88 -9.20 4.31 -7.59
C ALA A 88 -9.92 3.53 -6.48
N ASP A 89 -10.84 2.65 -6.86
CA ASP A 89 -11.63 1.79 -5.97
C ASP A 89 -10.73 0.75 -5.27
N ILE A 90 -9.73 0.25 -6.00
CA ILE A 90 -8.70 -0.65 -5.46
C ILE A 90 -7.83 0.09 -4.44
N VAL A 91 -7.46 1.35 -4.70
CA VAL A 91 -6.64 2.17 -3.80
C VAL A 91 -7.41 2.60 -2.55
N ALA A 92 -8.72 2.88 -2.67
CA ALA A 92 -9.59 3.12 -1.53
C ALA A 92 -9.61 1.91 -0.59
N GLY A 93 -9.55 0.71 -1.19
CA GLY A 93 -9.23 -0.55 -0.52
C GLY A 93 -10.44 -1.30 0.02
N ILE A 94 -11.62 -0.69 0.12
CA ILE A 94 -12.86 -1.40 0.41
C ILE A 94 -14.00 -0.90 -0.49
N ASN A 95 -14.62 -1.87 -1.17
CA ASN A 95 -15.70 -1.66 -2.11
C ASN A 95 -16.95 -2.38 -1.62
N VAL A 96 -18.03 -1.63 -1.49
CA VAL A 96 -19.33 -2.15 -1.09
C VAL A 96 -20.26 -2.04 -2.29
N HIS A 97 -20.82 -3.17 -2.69
CA HIS A 97 -21.80 -3.22 -3.77
C HIS A 97 -23.17 -3.44 -3.14
N THR A 98 -24.02 -2.41 -3.22
CA THR A 98 -25.32 -2.33 -2.53
C THR A 98 -26.51 -2.52 -3.47
N SER A 99 -26.28 -2.91 -4.73
CA SER A 99 -27.36 -3.10 -5.70
C SER A 99 -28.38 -4.14 -5.21
N ALA A 100 -29.64 -3.98 -5.62
CA ALA A 100 -30.73 -4.92 -5.31
C ALA A 100 -31.55 -5.27 -6.56
N THR A 101 -30.92 -5.18 -7.73
CA THR A 101 -31.62 -5.21 -9.02
C THR A 101 -31.12 -6.32 -9.93
N GLY A 102 -31.59 -7.54 -9.71
CA GLY A 102 -31.27 -8.69 -10.57
C GLY A 102 -29.79 -9.07 -10.54
N PRO A 103 -29.36 -10.06 -11.35
CA PRO A 103 -27.96 -10.51 -11.36
C PRO A 103 -27.00 -9.36 -11.71
N GLY A 104 -25.92 -9.23 -10.95
CA GLY A 104 -24.95 -8.15 -11.10
C GLY A 104 -23.60 -8.62 -11.62
N THR A 105 -22.90 -7.73 -12.32
CA THR A 105 -21.51 -7.97 -12.79
C THR A 105 -20.57 -6.93 -12.20
N VAL A 106 -19.46 -7.40 -11.64
CA VAL A 106 -18.34 -6.52 -11.27
C VAL A 106 -17.25 -6.69 -12.31
N THR A 107 -17.05 -5.68 -13.14
CA THR A 107 -16.00 -5.70 -14.15
C THR A 107 -14.71 -5.15 -13.55
N VAL A 108 -13.65 -5.93 -13.59
CA VAL A 108 -12.31 -5.46 -13.25
C VAL A 108 -11.83 -4.47 -14.32
N ASP A 109 -11.24 -3.35 -13.92
CA ASP A 109 -10.65 -2.37 -14.83
C ASP A 109 -9.53 -2.99 -15.71
N THR A 110 -9.11 -2.27 -16.76
CA THR A 110 -8.02 -2.70 -17.63
C THR A 110 -6.70 -2.77 -16.86
N ALA A 111 -5.81 -3.68 -17.25
CA ALA A 111 -4.49 -3.78 -16.60
C ALA A 111 -3.67 -2.48 -16.74
N ALA A 112 -3.85 -1.74 -17.84
CA ALA A 112 -3.19 -0.46 -18.06
C ALA A 112 -3.59 0.58 -16.99
N ASN A 113 -4.89 0.70 -16.72
CA ASN A 113 -5.39 1.61 -15.70
C ASN A 113 -4.97 1.18 -14.29
N ILE A 114 -5.05 -0.12 -13.99
CA ILE A 114 -4.63 -0.66 -12.69
C ILE A 114 -3.15 -0.39 -12.44
N ILE A 115 -2.26 -0.71 -13.39
CA ILE A 115 -0.82 -0.50 -13.23
C ILE A 115 -0.48 1.00 -13.08
N ALA A 116 -1.24 1.88 -13.73
CA ALA A 116 -1.02 3.33 -13.64
C ALA A 116 -1.57 3.95 -12.34
N GLY A 117 -2.70 3.46 -11.85
CA GLY A 117 -3.42 4.06 -10.72
C GLY A 117 -3.20 3.38 -9.36
N VAL A 118 -2.75 2.13 -9.35
CA VAL A 118 -2.48 1.34 -8.13
C VAL A 118 -0.97 1.25 -7.92
N PRO A 119 -0.44 1.25 -6.69
CA PRO A 119 1.00 1.26 -6.41
C PRO A 119 1.72 -0.08 -6.69
N LEU A 120 1.57 -0.60 -7.92
CA LEU A 120 2.19 -1.82 -8.45
C LEU A 120 3.32 -1.47 -9.44
N THR A 121 4.41 -0.90 -8.92
CA THR A 121 5.55 -0.38 -9.68
C THR A 121 6.44 -1.45 -10.34
N THR A 122 6.46 -2.69 -9.84
CA THR A 122 7.26 -3.78 -10.42
C THR A 122 6.49 -5.10 -10.53
N ASN A 123 6.92 -5.96 -11.47
CA ASN A 123 6.35 -7.30 -11.62
C ASN A 123 6.52 -8.11 -10.31
N GLY A 124 5.50 -8.89 -9.98
CA GLY A 124 5.44 -9.69 -8.76
C GLY A 124 4.92 -8.95 -7.53
N GLN A 125 4.74 -7.63 -7.59
CA GLN A 125 4.10 -6.89 -6.51
C GLN A 125 2.61 -7.23 -6.42
N CYS A 126 2.11 -7.20 -5.19
CA CYS A 126 0.71 -7.42 -4.88
C CYS A 126 0.14 -6.28 -4.02
N ILE A 127 -1.16 -6.07 -4.13
CA ILE A 127 -1.95 -5.26 -3.20
C ILE A 127 -3.24 -6.00 -2.86
N VAL A 128 -3.77 -5.76 -1.67
CA VAL A 128 -5.05 -6.32 -1.23
C VAL A 128 -6.11 -5.22 -1.23
N SER A 129 -7.31 -5.55 -1.69
CA SER A 129 -8.51 -4.77 -1.41
C SER A 129 -9.63 -5.71 -0.95
N TYR A 130 -10.71 -5.14 -0.47
CA TYR A 130 -11.87 -5.86 0.04
C TYR A 130 -13.09 -5.55 -0.81
N TYR A 131 -13.92 -6.57 -0.99
CA TYR A 131 -15.20 -6.45 -1.67
C TYR A 131 -16.30 -7.00 -0.75
N ILE A 132 -17.38 -6.24 -0.59
CA ILE A 132 -18.54 -6.61 0.22
C ILE A 132 -19.76 -6.55 -0.69
N ASN A 133 -20.47 -7.67 -0.81
CA ASN A 133 -21.76 -7.72 -1.47
C ASN A 133 -22.87 -7.57 -0.43
N ASP A 134 -23.24 -6.32 -0.15
CA ASP A 134 -24.35 -5.98 0.76
C ASP A 134 -25.70 -5.88 0.02
N GLY A 135 -25.67 -6.23 -1.27
CA GLY A 135 -26.85 -6.30 -2.13
C GLY A 135 -27.62 -7.63 -2.05
N ASP A 136 -28.69 -7.75 -2.81
CA ASP A 136 -29.56 -8.95 -2.84
C ASP A 136 -29.28 -9.90 -4.03
N GLN A 137 -28.23 -9.63 -4.80
CA GLN A 137 -27.82 -10.44 -5.95
C GLN A 137 -26.60 -11.31 -5.68
N THR A 138 -26.48 -12.41 -6.43
CA THR A 138 -25.16 -13.02 -6.68
C THR A 138 -24.43 -12.18 -7.71
N VAL A 139 -23.18 -11.83 -7.41
CA VAL A 139 -22.34 -11.01 -8.28
C VAL A 139 -21.28 -11.87 -8.94
N THR A 140 -21.11 -11.71 -10.25
CA THR A 140 -20.03 -12.36 -11.01
C THR A 140 -18.95 -11.36 -11.39
N PHE A 141 -17.69 -11.69 -11.13
CA PHE A 141 -16.56 -10.89 -11.54
C PHE A 141 -16.21 -11.16 -13.01
N ALA A 142 -16.08 -10.10 -13.79
CA ALA A 142 -15.64 -10.14 -15.18
C ALA A 142 -14.29 -9.43 -15.33
N VAL A 143 -13.54 -9.79 -16.37
CA VAL A 143 -12.23 -9.18 -16.67
C VAL A 143 -12.32 -8.23 -17.87
N ALA A 144 -11.57 -7.14 -17.79
CA ALA A 144 -11.28 -6.30 -18.94
C ALA A 144 -9.95 -6.70 -19.61
N ALA A 145 -9.53 -5.92 -20.61
CA ALA A 145 -8.31 -6.18 -21.35
C ALA A 145 -7.06 -6.20 -20.44
N GLY A 146 -6.24 -7.24 -20.61
CA GLY A 146 -4.99 -7.42 -19.88
C GLY A 146 -5.14 -7.94 -18.45
N THR A 147 -6.38 -8.15 -17.97
CA THR A 147 -6.62 -8.77 -16.66
C THR A 147 -7.10 -10.21 -16.78
N THR A 148 -6.79 -11.00 -15.76
CA THR A 148 -7.25 -12.38 -15.64
C THR A 148 -7.68 -12.66 -14.21
N ILE A 149 -8.76 -13.40 -13.99
CA ILE A 149 -9.12 -13.95 -12.69
C ILE A 149 -8.52 -15.36 -12.61
N ALA A 150 -7.76 -15.64 -11.56
CA ALA A 150 -7.12 -16.94 -11.38
C ALA A 150 -8.11 -18.04 -10.94
N ASP A 151 -9.14 -17.65 -10.19
CA ASP A 151 -10.09 -18.57 -9.57
C ASP A 151 -11.21 -18.97 -10.53
N THR A 152 -11.59 -20.25 -10.48
CA THR A 152 -12.74 -20.76 -11.27
C THR A 152 -14.07 -20.31 -10.67
N GLY A 153 -14.13 -20.12 -9.34
CA GLY A 153 -15.25 -19.50 -8.66
C GLY A 153 -15.05 -17.98 -8.58
N ASN A 154 -15.56 -17.26 -9.57
CA ASN A 154 -15.46 -15.80 -9.68
C ASN A 154 -16.74 -15.09 -9.24
N THR A 155 -17.51 -15.71 -8.34
CA THR A 155 -18.78 -15.17 -7.85
C THR A 155 -18.72 -14.90 -6.35
N VAL A 156 -19.40 -13.83 -5.92
CA VAL A 156 -19.65 -13.53 -4.51
C VAL A 156 -21.16 -13.58 -4.31
N LEU A 157 -21.64 -14.44 -3.40
CA LEU A 157 -23.08 -14.59 -3.17
C LEU A 157 -23.63 -13.42 -2.36
N ILE A 158 -24.94 -13.46 -2.16
CA ILE A 158 -25.70 -12.48 -1.39
C ILE A 158 -25.17 -12.42 0.04
N ASN A 159 -24.91 -11.21 0.56
CA ASN A 159 -24.37 -10.98 1.90
C ASN A 159 -23.02 -11.66 2.17
N GLU A 160 -22.22 -11.90 1.13
CA GLU A 160 -20.85 -12.39 1.24
C GLU A 160 -19.82 -11.28 1.02
N SER A 161 -18.57 -11.61 1.36
CA SER A 161 -17.43 -10.73 1.12
C SER A 161 -16.27 -11.53 0.54
N ALA A 162 -15.38 -10.83 -0.14
CA ALA A 162 -14.17 -11.41 -0.71
C ALA A 162 -12.95 -10.54 -0.41
N VAL A 163 -11.83 -11.20 -0.15
CA VAL A 163 -10.52 -10.57 -0.20
C VAL A 163 -10.03 -10.65 -1.64
N LEU A 164 -9.71 -9.49 -2.21
CA LEU A 164 -9.20 -9.36 -3.57
C LEU A 164 -7.69 -9.15 -3.50
N LEU A 165 -6.92 -10.12 -3.99
CA LEU A 165 -5.47 -10.00 -4.11
C LEU A 165 -5.11 -9.70 -5.56
N TRP A 166 -4.60 -8.50 -5.79
CA TRP A 166 -4.19 -8.02 -7.10
C TRP A 166 -2.70 -8.24 -7.26
N ARG A 167 -2.27 -8.89 -8.34
CA ARG A 167 -0.86 -9.12 -8.63
C ARG A 167 -0.49 -8.62 -10.01
N ARG A 168 0.50 -7.72 -10.08
CA ARG A 168 1.12 -7.38 -11.37
C ARG A 168 2.00 -8.54 -11.82
N VAL A 169 1.67 -9.16 -12.94
CA VAL A 169 2.47 -10.28 -13.47
C VAL A 169 3.43 -9.83 -14.58
N SER A 170 3.11 -8.76 -15.29
CA SER A 170 3.99 -8.17 -16.30
C SER A 170 3.82 -6.66 -16.43
N GLY A 171 4.54 -6.05 -17.37
CA GLY A 171 4.40 -4.64 -17.70
C GLY A 171 3.00 -4.20 -18.13
N SER A 172 2.15 -5.15 -18.55
CA SER A 172 0.84 -4.89 -19.15
C SER A 172 -0.23 -5.88 -18.71
N ALA A 173 0.01 -6.67 -17.65
CA ALA A 173 -0.94 -7.68 -17.20
C ALA A 173 -1.03 -7.77 -15.68
N VAL A 174 -2.26 -7.98 -15.21
CA VAL A 174 -2.62 -8.12 -13.79
C VAL A 174 -3.48 -9.36 -13.60
N VAL A 175 -3.19 -10.13 -12.55
CA VAL A 175 -4.01 -11.26 -12.11
C VAL A 175 -4.77 -10.84 -10.86
N LEU A 176 -6.07 -11.11 -10.83
CA LEU A 176 -6.90 -11.03 -9.64
C LEU A 176 -7.07 -12.44 -9.05
N TYR A 177 -6.80 -12.58 -7.76
CA TYR A 177 -7.21 -13.73 -6.97
C TYR A 177 -8.37 -13.31 -6.06
N ILE A 178 -9.45 -14.08 -6.08
CA ILE A 178 -10.66 -13.86 -5.29
C ILE A 178 -10.67 -14.92 -4.19
N VAL A 179 -10.34 -14.49 -2.98
CA VAL A 179 -10.41 -15.33 -1.79
C VAL A 179 -11.73 -15.03 -1.09
N SER A 180 -12.77 -15.74 -1.49
CA SER A 180 -14.09 -15.71 -0.86
C SER A 180 -14.31 -16.92 0.03
N SER A 181 -15.17 -16.76 1.04
CA SER A 181 -15.67 -17.83 1.92
C SER A 181 -17.04 -18.28 1.50
#